data_AF-H1Z0Z2-F1
#
_entry.id   AF-H1Z0Z2-F1
#
_cell.length_a   1.000
_cell.length_b   1.000
_cell.length_c   1.000
_cell.angle_alpha   90.00
_cell.angle_beta   90.00
_cell.angle_gamma   90.00
#
_symmetry.space_group_name_H-M   'P 1'
#
loop_
_entity.id
_entity.type
_entity.pdbx_description
1 polymer ?
#
loop_
_entity_poly.entity_id
_entity_poly.type
_entity_poly.pdbx_seq_one_letter_code
_entity_poly.pdbx_strand_id
1 'polypeptide(L)'
;MAKKNFTDLPGDTTEEKFSSMGIIKGKSYDVLDLRKWGKLFSVEVVLYFEPELAVNSSYGKDLADFADEPVEGRPFVPVDFFLNFGEENDPTFKGRLKEFPLMIKVVDFGAVKSPGGDSYYIKGVMPFLDEFDVDVEPQSGPVFR
;
A
#
# COMPACT_ATOMS: atom_id res chain seq x y z
N MET A 1 16.01 -0.72 13.65
CA MET A 1 15.04 -1.79 14.01
C MET A 1 15.44 -3.04 13.25
N ALA A 2 15.49 -4.21 13.90
CA ALA A 2 15.71 -5.47 13.19
C ALA A 2 14.55 -5.74 12.23
N LYS A 3 14.86 -6.07 10.97
CA LYS A 3 13.87 -6.49 9.98
C LYS A 3 13.24 -7.80 10.49
N LYS A 4 11.91 -7.84 10.61
CA LYS A 4 11.18 -9.07 10.94
C LYS A 4 10.74 -9.71 9.63
N ASN A 5 10.68 -11.04 9.54
CA ASN A 5 10.05 -11.65 8.37
C ASN A 5 8.57 -11.87 8.65
N PHE A 6 7.74 -11.75 7.60
CA PHE A 6 6.31 -12.04 7.68
C PHE A 6 6.06 -13.46 8.24
N THR A 7 6.93 -14.42 7.92
CA THR A 7 6.83 -15.80 8.41
C THR A 7 6.90 -15.91 9.93
N ASP A 8 7.55 -14.96 10.61
CA ASP A 8 7.79 -14.97 12.06
C ASP A 8 6.63 -14.33 12.85
N LEU A 9 5.60 -13.87 12.16
CA LEU A 9 4.42 -13.25 12.77
C LEU A 9 3.51 -14.29 13.45
N PRO A 10 2.80 -13.89 14.52
CA PRO A 10 1.79 -14.74 15.15
C PRO A 10 0.67 -15.12 14.17
N GLY A 11 0.20 -16.36 14.25
CA GLY A 11 -0.86 -16.91 13.40
C GLY A 11 -0.40 -18.10 12.57
N ASP A 12 -1.31 -19.02 12.31
CA ASP A 12 -1.07 -20.24 11.53
C ASP A 12 -1.38 -20.03 10.04
N THR A 13 -2.23 -19.05 9.73
CA THR A 13 -2.60 -18.69 8.36
C THR A 13 -2.05 -17.33 7.93
N THR A 14 -1.93 -17.12 6.62
CA THR A 14 -1.55 -15.81 6.04
C THR A 14 -2.47 -14.69 6.51
N GLU A 15 -3.77 -14.96 6.63
CA GLU A 15 -4.76 -13.99 7.09
C GLU A 15 -4.59 -13.60 8.56
N GLU A 16 -4.33 -14.56 9.43
CA GLU A 16 -4.04 -14.30 10.85
C GLU A 16 -2.75 -13.48 11.01
N LYS A 17 -1.72 -13.78 10.22
CA LYS A 17 -0.45 -13.03 10.24
C LYS A 17 -0.65 -11.58 9.79
N PHE A 18 -1.40 -11.34 8.71
CA PHE A 18 -1.77 -9.97 8.30
C PHE A 18 -2.61 -9.26 9.36
N SER A 19 -3.56 -9.96 9.98
CA SER A 19 -4.37 -9.42 11.07
C SER A 19 -3.51 -9.03 12.29
N SER A 20 -2.46 -9.80 12.60
CA SER A 20 -1.50 -9.49 13.67
C SER A 20 -0.68 -8.22 13.40
N MET A 21 -0.49 -7.86 12.13
CA MET A 21 0.10 -6.59 11.72
C MET A 21 -0.90 -5.42 11.81
N GLY A 22 -2.17 -5.70 12.08
CA GLY A 22 -3.26 -4.73 12.03
C GLY A 22 -3.81 -4.50 10.61
N ILE A 23 -3.45 -5.33 9.64
CA ILE A 23 -3.93 -5.24 8.24
C ILE A 23 -5.19 -6.07 8.08
N ILE A 24 -6.26 -5.41 7.66
CA ILE A 24 -7.61 -5.97 7.52
C ILE A 24 -8.17 -5.54 6.17
N LYS A 25 -8.75 -6.49 5.40
CA LYS A 25 -9.39 -6.22 4.11
C LYS A 25 -10.56 -5.24 4.29
N GLY A 26 -10.73 -4.35 3.34
CA GLY A 26 -11.75 -3.31 3.32
C GLY A 26 -11.43 -2.05 4.14
N LYS A 27 -10.37 -2.06 4.97
CA LYS A 27 -9.93 -0.88 5.72
C LYS A 27 -8.92 -0.04 4.93
N SER A 28 -8.88 1.25 5.26
CA SER A 28 -7.92 2.19 4.68
C SER A 28 -6.79 2.50 5.65
N TYR A 29 -5.57 2.66 5.12
CA TYR A 29 -4.36 2.94 5.87
C TYR A 29 -3.54 4.02 5.14
N ASP A 30 -2.79 4.82 5.89
CA ASP A 30 -1.86 5.79 5.28
C ASP A 30 -0.81 5.05 4.44
N VAL A 31 -0.58 5.51 3.21
CA VAL A 31 0.44 4.99 2.28
C VAL A 31 1.83 4.93 2.90
N LEU A 32 2.19 5.89 3.76
CA LEU A 32 3.49 5.93 4.45
C LEU A 32 3.60 4.84 5.51
N ASP A 33 2.51 4.55 6.22
CA ASP A 33 2.44 3.46 7.20
C ASP A 33 2.48 2.10 6.49
N LEU A 34 1.73 1.93 5.40
CA LEU A 34 1.79 0.73 4.58
C LEU A 34 3.22 0.49 4.06
N ARG A 35 3.88 1.51 3.52
CA ARG A 35 5.29 1.42 3.08
C ARG A 35 6.21 0.98 4.23
N LYS A 36 6.04 1.57 5.41
CA LYS A 36 6.84 1.24 6.60
C LYS A 36 6.63 -0.21 7.03
N TRP A 37 5.39 -0.67 7.10
CA TRP A 37 5.07 -2.05 7.46
C TRP A 37 5.56 -3.04 6.40
N GLY A 38 5.39 -2.75 5.11
CA GLY A 38 5.92 -3.56 4.03
C GLY A 38 7.42 -3.81 4.17
N LYS A 39 8.20 -2.74 4.44
CA LYS A 39 9.64 -2.85 4.69
C LYS A 39 9.97 -3.64 5.96
N LEU A 40 9.24 -3.40 7.04
CA LEU A 40 9.50 -4.03 8.33
C LEU A 40 9.30 -5.54 8.32
N PHE A 41 8.32 -6.02 7.54
CA PHE A 41 7.90 -7.42 7.49
C PHE A 41 8.28 -8.16 6.20
N SER A 42 9.03 -7.52 5.29
CA SER A 42 9.33 -8.06 3.95
C SER A 42 8.08 -8.42 3.15
N VAL A 43 7.08 -7.52 3.16
CA VAL A 43 5.82 -7.64 2.40
C VAL A 43 5.81 -6.57 1.32
N GLU A 44 5.47 -6.95 0.10
CA GLU A 44 5.30 -6.03 -1.02
C GLU A 44 3.94 -5.32 -0.93
N VAL A 45 3.94 -3.99 -0.90
CA VAL A 45 2.70 -3.21 -0.96
C VAL A 45 2.56 -2.68 -2.37
N VAL A 46 1.43 -3.00 -2.99
CA VAL A 46 1.12 -2.67 -4.39
C VAL A 46 -0.10 -1.78 -4.42
N LEU A 47 0.03 -0.64 -5.09
CA LEU A 47 -1.02 0.35 -5.27
C LEU A 47 -1.65 0.15 -6.65
N TYR A 48 -2.95 -0.10 -6.68
CA TYR A 48 -3.75 -0.23 -7.90
C TYR A 48 -4.48 1.07 -8.18
N PHE A 49 -4.42 1.50 -9.44
CA PHE A 49 -5.18 2.64 -9.96
C PHE A 49 -6.55 2.21 -10.52
N GLU A 50 -6.70 0.93 -10.86
CA GLU A 50 -7.96 0.33 -11.31
C GLU A 50 -8.58 -0.54 -10.22
N PRO A 51 -9.66 -0.09 -9.55
CA PRO A 51 -10.30 -0.85 -8.47
C PRO A 51 -10.83 -2.21 -8.92
N GLU A 52 -11.35 -2.30 -10.15
CA GLU A 52 -11.90 -3.55 -10.69
C GLU A 52 -10.81 -4.62 -10.85
N LEU A 53 -9.63 -4.25 -11.38
CA LEU A 53 -8.49 -5.16 -11.46
C LEU A 53 -8.01 -5.57 -10.06
N ALA A 54 -7.98 -4.61 -9.13
CA ALA A 54 -7.57 -4.85 -7.76
C ALA A 54 -8.47 -5.87 -7.04
N VAL A 55 -9.79 -5.84 -7.29
CA VAL A 55 -10.74 -6.74 -6.62
C VAL A 55 -10.89 -8.08 -7.33
N ASN A 56 -10.88 -8.09 -8.67
CA ASN A 56 -11.26 -9.27 -9.44
C ASN A 56 -10.08 -10.14 -9.91
N SER A 57 -8.84 -9.67 -9.73
CA SER A 57 -7.63 -10.40 -10.12
C SER A 57 -6.70 -10.70 -8.94
N SER A 58 -5.68 -11.51 -9.20
CA SER A 58 -4.61 -11.85 -8.25
C SER A 58 -3.31 -11.17 -8.65
N TYR A 59 -2.51 -10.75 -7.69
CA TYR A 59 -1.26 -10.04 -7.98
C TYR A 59 -0.30 -10.86 -8.85
N GLY A 60 -0.21 -12.18 -8.63
CA GLY A 60 0.63 -13.04 -9.45
C GLY A 60 0.19 -13.13 -10.92
N LYS A 61 -1.12 -13.07 -11.18
CA LYS A 61 -1.66 -13.00 -12.55
C LYS A 61 -1.38 -11.62 -13.16
N ASP A 62 -1.61 -10.56 -12.41
CA ASP A 62 -1.37 -9.19 -12.87
C ASP A 62 0.11 -8.98 -13.24
N LEU A 63 1.04 -9.53 -12.46
CA LEU A 63 2.47 -9.52 -12.79
C LEU A 63 2.79 -10.23 -14.11
N ALA A 64 2.08 -11.30 -14.44
CA ALA A 64 2.28 -12.05 -15.68
C ALA A 64 1.64 -11.33 -16.88
N ASP A 65 0.41 -10.83 -16.72
CA ASP A 65 -0.34 -10.14 -17.77
C ASP A 65 0.35 -8.83 -18.20
N PHE A 66 1.03 -8.15 -17.27
CA PHE A 66 1.73 -6.87 -17.51
C PHE A 66 3.26 -7.01 -17.48
N ALA A 67 3.80 -8.22 -17.70
CA ALA A 67 5.24 -8.49 -17.60
C ALA A 67 6.08 -7.68 -18.61
N ASP A 68 5.55 -7.47 -19.81
CA ASP A 68 6.21 -6.74 -20.90
C ASP A 68 6.09 -5.22 -20.79
N GLU A 69 5.25 -4.72 -19.88
CA GLU A 69 5.05 -3.29 -19.67
C GLU A 69 6.05 -2.72 -18.64
N PRO A 70 6.59 -1.52 -18.89
CA PRO A 70 7.35 -0.79 -17.87
C PRO A 70 6.43 -0.46 -16.69
N VAL A 71 7.01 -0.30 -15.50
CA VAL A 71 6.23 -0.12 -14.25
C VAL A 71 5.28 1.07 -14.35
N GLU A 72 5.69 2.14 -15.02
CA GLU A 72 4.92 3.37 -15.27
C GLU A 72 3.67 3.14 -16.13
N GLY A 73 3.68 2.11 -16.99
CA GLY A 73 2.56 1.77 -17.87
C GLY A 73 1.49 0.90 -17.22
N ARG A 74 1.83 0.25 -16.09
CA ARG A 74 0.96 -0.73 -15.46
C ARG A 74 -0.18 -0.06 -14.70
N PRO A 75 -1.37 -0.69 -14.62
CA PRO A 75 -2.48 -0.22 -13.80
C PRO A 75 -2.26 -0.40 -12.28
N PHE A 76 -1.04 -0.76 -11.88
CA PHE A 76 -0.61 -0.90 -10.50
C PHE A 76 0.91 -0.68 -10.38
N VAL A 77 1.36 -0.19 -9.23
CA VAL A 77 2.79 0.03 -8.95
C VAL A 77 3.16 -0.35 -7.53
N PRO A 78 4.41 -0.79 -7.27
CA PRO A 78 4.91 -0.91 -5.90
C PRO A 78 4.87 0.44 -5.18
N VAL A 79 4.53 0.45 -3.89
CA VAL A 79 4.44 1.68 -3.08
C VAL A 79 5.75 2.48 -3.07
N ASP A 80 6.89 1.78 -3.09
CA ASP A 80 8.21 2.44 -3.13
C ASP A 80 8.43 3.15 -4.47
N PHE A 81 7.97 2.57 -5.57
CA PHE A 81 8.03 3.20 -6.89
C PHE A 81 7.21 4.48 -6.90
N PHE A 82 5.94 4.41 -6.46
CA PHE A 82 5.05 5.58 -6.38
C PHE A 82 5.65 6.71 -5.53
N LEU A 83 6.16 6.40 -4.34
CA LEU A 83 6.69 7.41 -3.43
C LEU A 83 7.99 8.04 -3.92
N ASN A 84 8.86 7.26 -4.57
CA ASN A 84 10.09 7.77 -5.15
C ASN A 84 9.78 8.64 -6.38
N PHE A 85 8.90 8.17 -7.26
CA PHE A 85 8.45 8.93 -8.42
C PHE A 85 7.84 10.28 -8.02
N GLY A 86 6.97 10.31 -6.99
CA GLY A 86 6.41 11.55 -6.48
C GLY A 86 7.47 12.52 -5.93
N GLU A 87 8.47 12.02 -5.21
CA GLU A 87 9.57 12.84 -4.67
C GLU A 87 10.52 13.36 -5.76
N GLU A 88 10.79 12.57 -6.81
CA GLU A 88 11.61 12.98 -7.95
C GLU A 88 10.96 14.11 -8.76
N ASN A 89 9.63 14.09 -8.89
CA ASN A 89 8.88 15.13 -9.61
C ASN A 89 8.54 16.35 -8.75
N ASP A 90 8.30 16.15 -7.45
CA ASP A 90 8.00 17.23 -6.50
C ASP A 90 8.71 16.96 -5.16
N PRO A 91 9.79 17.71 -4.83
CA PRO A 91 10.51 17.55 -3.57
C PRO A 91 9.64 17.78 -2.32
N THR A 92 8.50 18.46 -2.46
CA THR A 92 7.54 18.70 -1.36
C THR A 92 6.55 17.55 -1.17
N PHE A 93 6.50 16.57 -2.08
CA PHE A 93 5.52 15.49 -2.10
C PHE A 93 5.39 14.75 -0.77
N LYS A 94 6.50 14.31 -0.18
CA LYS A 94 6.50 13.65 1.13
C LYS A 94 6.08 14.57 2.27
N GLY A 95 6.36 15.87 2.16
CA GLY A 95 5.91 16.87 3.12
C GLY A 95 4.38 16.97 3.09
N ARG A 96 3.82 17.09 1.90
CA ARG A 96 2.36 17.12 1.70
C ARG A 96 1.68 15.84 2.18
N LEU A 97 2.26 14.65 1.95
CA LEU A 97 1.70 13.40 2.47
C LEU A 97 1.63 13.34 4.02
N LYS A 98 2.48 14.11 4.73
CA LYS A 98 2.39 14.21 6.19
C LYS A 98 1.30 15.17 6.65
N GLU A 99 1.03 16.20 5.86
CA GLU A 99 -0.03 17.19 6.12
C GLU A 99 -1.40 16.66 5.70
N PHE A 100 -1.44 15.93 4.58
CA PHE A 100 -2.61 15.34 3.95
C PHE A 100 -2.35 13.84 3.71
N PRO A 101 -2.65 12.98 4.70
CA PRO A 101 -2.45 11.55 4.60
C PRO A 101 -3.18 10.93 3.41
N LEU A 102 -2.46 10.15 2.60
CA LEU A 102 -3.04 9.42 1.49
C LEU A 102 -3.54 8.05 1.97
N MET A 103 -4.85 7.93 2.12
CA MET A 103 -5.51 6.75 2.65
C MET A 103 -5.77 5.71 1.56
N ILE A 104 -5.08 4.57 1.63
CA ILE A 104 -5.16 3.47 0.67
C ILE A 104 -6.07 2.37 1.21
N LYS A 105 -7.11 2.00 0.45
CA LYS A 105 -8.02 0.92 0.83
C LYS A 105 -7.40 -0.43 0.50
N VAL A 106 -7.14 -1.25 1.52
CA VAL A 106 -6.64 -2.62 1.31
C VAL A 106 -7.81 -3.48 0.84
N VAL A 107 -7.72 -4.00 -0.39
CA VAL A 107 -8.78 -4.84 -0.97
C VAL A 107 -8.44 -6.33 -0.88
N ASP A 108 -7.15 -6.66 -0.90
CA ASP A 108 -6.70 -8.04 -0.80
C ASP A 108 -5.26 -8.12 -0.27
N PHE A 109 -4.86 -9.31 0.16
CA PHE A 109 -3.50 -9.65 0.55
C PHE A 109 -3.29 -11.15 0.40
N GLY A 110 -2.05 -11.56 0.20
CA GLY A 110 -1.74 -12.98 -0.01
C GLY A 110 -0.26 -13.25 -0.19
N ALA A 111 0.02 -14.37 -0.85
CA ALA A 111 1.36 -14.80 -1.22
C ALA A 111 1.41 -15.19 -2.69
N VAL A 112 2.47 -14.80 -3.38
CA VAL A 112 2.84 -15.34 -4.70
C VAL A 112 3.92 -16.39 -4.46
N LYS A 113 3.65 -17.61 -4.91
CA LYS A 113 4.65 -18.69 -4.85
C LYS A 113 5.76 -18.41 -5.84
N SER A 114 7.00 -18.43 -5.37
CA SER A 114 8.17 -18.35 -6.25
C SER A 114 9.16 -19.47 -5.93
N PRO A 115 10.04 -19.85 -6.87
CA PRO A 115 11.07 -20.86 -6.62
C PRO A 115 12.01 -20.51 -5.45
N GLY A 116 12.14 -19.23 -5.09
CA GLY A 116 12.97 -18.73 -3.99
C GLY A 116 12.25 -18.58 -2.65
N GLY A 117 10.97 -18.97 -2.58
CA GLY A 117 10.11 -18.78 -1.42
C GLY A 117 8.86 -17.97 -1.73
N ASP A 118 7.92 -17.93 -0.80
CA ASP A 118 6.69 -17.16 -0.94
C ASP A 118 6.98 -15.66 -0.80
N SER A 119 6.52 -14.86 -1.76
CA SER A 119 6.51 -13.41 -1.67
C SER A 119 5.15 -12.94 -1.19
N TYR A 120 5.09 -12.30 -0.03
CA TYR A 120 3.84 -11.80 0.54
C TYR A 120 3.52 -10.42 0.00
N TYR A 121 2.24 -10.16 -0.25
CA TYR A 121 1.80 -8.89 -0.81
C TYR A 121 0.52 -8.35 -0.16
N ILE A 122 0.35 -7.03 -0.26
CA ILE A 122 -0.88 -6.29 0.03
C ILE A 122 -1.30 -5.55 -1.24
N LYS A 123 -2.56 -5.75 -1.66
CA LYS A 123 -3.22 -4.97 -2.72
C LYS A 123 -3.98 -3.82 -2.09
N GLY A 124 -3.51 -2.60 -2.36
CA GLY A 124 -4.18 -1.36 -1.98
C GLY A 124 -4.77 -0.68 -3.20
N VAL A 125 -5.97 -0.13 -3.10
CA VAL A 125 -6.57 0.73 -4.13
C VAL A 125 -6.35 2.18 -3.73
N MET A 126 -5.84 2.97 -4.67
CA MET A 126 -5.74 4.41 -4.49
C MET A 126 -7.13 5.04 -4.45
N PRO A 127 -7.37 6.01 -3.54
CA PRO A 127 -8.60 6.78 -3.57
C PRO A 127 -8.64 7.62 -4.85
N PHE A 128 -9.84 7.84 -5.38
CA PHE A 128 -9.99 8.77 -6.49
C PHE A 128 -9.74 10.21 -6.03
N LEU A 129 -9.36 11.10 -6.95
CA LEU A 129 -9.06 12.51 -6.64
C LEU A 129 -10.24 13.27 -6.03
N ASP A 130 -11.48 12.87 -6.35
CA ASP A 130 -12.73 13.40 -5.80
C ASP A 130 -13.10 12.84 -4.43
N GLU A 131 -12.44 11.76 -3.98
CA GLU A 131 -12.54 11.23 -2.62
C GLU A 131 -11.52 11.88 -1.66
N PHE A 132 -10.57 12.68 -2.17
CA PHE A 132 -9.77 13.55 -1.32
C PHE A 132 -10.66 14.68 -0.83
N ASP A 133 -11.05 14.61 0.44
CA ASP A 133 -11.80 15.64 1.12
C ASP A 133 -10.86 16.85 1.37
N VAL A 134 -10.61 17.64 0.31
CA VAL A 134 -9.76 18.84 0.32
C VAL A 134 -10.39 20.01 1.07
N ASP A 135 -11.64 19.85 1.51
CA ASP A 135 -12.43 20.86 2.22
C ASP A 135 -12.47 20.64 3.75
N VAL A 136 -11.73 19.66 4.28
CA VAL A 136 -11.58 19.52 5.74
C VAL A 136 -10.55 20.54 6.22
N GLU A 137 -11.04 21.72 6.61
CA GLU A 137 -10.22 22.72 7.31
C GLU A 137 -9.49 22.05 8.48
N PRO A 138 -8.16 22.28 8.66
CA PRO A 138 -7.47 21.78 9.83
C PRO A 138 -8.19 22.32 11.06
N GLN A 139 -8.72 21.41 11.90
CA GLN A 139 -9.34 21.80 13.16
C GLN A 139 -8.33 22.61 13.95
N SER A 140 -8.52 23.92 13.95
CA SER A 140 -7.78 24.84 14.77
C SER A 140 -8.06 24.42 16.21
N GLY A 141 -7.06 23.83 16.86
CA GLY A 141 -7.13 23.48 18.27
C GLY A 141 -7.53 24.70 19.12
N PRO A 142 -8.05 24.49 20.34
CA PRO A 142 -8.66 25.56 21.11
C PRO A 142 -7.69 26.71 21.32
N VAL A 143 -8.08 27.90 20.83
CA VAL A 143 -7.43 29.16 21.18
C VAL A 143 -7.80 29.47 22.62
N PHE A 144 -6.91 29.11 23.54
CA PHE A 144 -6.99 29.60 24.92
C PHE A 144 -6.75 31.12 24.89
N ARG A 145 -7.79 31.88 25.21
CA ARG A 145 -7.70 33.31 25.53
C ARG A 145 -7.32 33.50 26.99
#